data_AF-A0A2K6NY17-F1
#
_entry.id   AF-A0A2K6NY17-F1
#
_cell.length_a   1.000
_cell.length_b   1.000
_cell.length_c   1.000
_cell.angle_alpha   90.00
_cell.angle_beta   90.00
_cell.angle_gamma   90.00
#
_symmetry.space_group_name_H-M   'P 1'
#
loop_
_entity.id
_entity.type
_entity.pdbx_description
1 polymer ?
#
loop_
_entity_poly.entity_id
_entity_poly.type
_entity_poly.pdbx_seq_one_letter_code
_entity_poly.pdbx_strand_id
1 'polypeptide(L)'
;VDSARKKMAAMAVGGAGGSRVSSGRDLNCVPEIADTLGAVAKQGFDFLCMPVFHPRFKREFIQEPAKNRPGPQTRSDLLLSGRDWNTLIVGKLSPWIRPDSKVEKIRRNSEAAMLQELNFGAYLGLPAFLLPLNQEDNTNLARVLTNHIHTGHHSSMFWMRVPLVAPEDLRDDIIENAPTTHTEEYSGEEKTWMWWHNFRTLCDYSKRIAVALEIGADLPSNHVIDRWLGEPIKAAILPTSIFLTNKKGFPVLSKMHQRLIFRLLKLEVQFIITGTNHHSEKEFCSYLQYLEYLSQNRISCLSSPTLSLSVSDRPSSRCLMWYGCTTSTSSLPPSPVSPSAIPTEVDSFMTVL
;
A
#
# COMPACT_ATOMS: atom_id res chain seq x y z
N VAL A 1 -28.59 -11.02 -8.56
CA VAL A 1 -27.49 -10.32 -7.85
C VAL A 1 -26.68 -11.31 -6.99
N ASP A 2 -27.35 -12.20 -6.26
CA ASP A 2 -26.69 -13.21 -5.41
C ASP A 2 -25.76 -14.17 -6.15
N SER A 3 -26.08 -14.57 -7.39
CA SER A 3 -25.17 -15.41 -8.18
C SER A 3 -23.83 -14.71 -8.48
N ALA A 4 -23.86 -13.40 -8.80
CA ALA A 4 -22.65 -12.62 -9.05
C ALA A 4 -21.83 -12.43 -7.76
N ARG A 5 -22.51 -12.15 -6.62
CA ARG A 5 -21.84 -12.05 -5.32
C ARG A 5 -21.24 -13.38 -4.87
N LYS A 6 -21.96 -14.50 -5.04
CA LYS A 6 -21.43 -15.85 -4.75
C LYS A 6 -20.21 -16.18 -5.61
N LYS A 7 -20.22 -15.78 -6.89
CA LYS A 7 -19.06 -15.94 -7.78
C LYS A 7 -17.87 -15.10 -7.30
N MET A 8 -18.10 -13.83 -6.97
CA MET A 8 -17.10 -12.92 -6.41
C MET A 8 -16.52 -13.48 -5.09
N ALA A 9 -17.36 -13.94 -4.16
CA ALA A 9 -16.94 -14.54 -2.89
C ALA A 9 -16.24 -15.91 -3.05
N ALA A 10 -16.53 -16.65 -4.12
CA ALA A 10 -15.79 -17.86 -4.46
C ALA A 10 -14.40 -17.52 -5.05
N MET A 11 -14.31 -16.47 -5.86
CA MET A 11 -13.08 -15.98 -6.46
C MET A 11 -12.16 -15.29 -5.46
N ALA A 12 -12.71 -14.62 -4.44
CA ALA A 12 -11.94 -14.03 -3.36
C ALA A 12 -11.28 -15.08 -2.42
N VAL A 13 -11.90 -16.27 -2.30
CA VAL A 13 -11.44 -17.36 -1.41
C VAL A 13 -10.62 -18.43 -2.15
N GLY A 14 -10.92 -18.65 -3.43
CA GLY A 14 -10.21 -19.60 -4.28
C GLY A 14 -9.24 -18.88 -5.20
N GLY A 15 -7.93 -19.09 -4.98
CA GLY A 15 -6.91 -18.84 -5.99
C GLY A 15 -7.17 -19.75 -7.18
N ALA A 16 -8.06 -19.36 -8.08
CA ALA A 16 -8.37 -20.11 -9.28
C ALA A 16 -7.12 -20.10 -10.18
N GLY A 17 -6.54 -21.29 -10.39
CA GLY A 17 -5.41 -21.52 -11.26
C GLY A 17 -5.64 -20.88 -12.64
N GLY A 18 -4.95 -19.77 -12.86
CA GLY A 18 -5.04 -18.94 -14.05
C GLY A 18 -4.47 -17.56 -13.75
N SER A 19 -3.84 -16.93 -14.75
CA SER A 19 -3.16 -15.61 -14.69
C SER A 19 -4.11 -14.42 -14.42
N ARG A 20 -5.11 -14.57 -13.54
CA ARG A 20 -6.14 -13.58 -13.23
C ARG A 20 -5.62 -12.60 -12.19
N VAL A 21 -5.79 -11.31 -12.45
CA VAL A 21 -5.35 -10.21 -11.59
C VAL A 21 -6.43 -9.90 -10.55
N SER A 22 -6.11 -10.06 -9.27
CA SER A 22 -7.03 -9.67 -8.20
C SER A 22 -7.26 -8.16 -8.22
N SER A 23 -8.51 -7.75 -8.42
CA SER A 23 -8.84 -6.34 -8.67
C SER A 23 -10.05 -5.87 -7.87
N GLY A 24 -9.95 -4.70 -7.24
CA GLY A 24 -11.00 -4.07 -6.46
C GLY A 24 -11.49 -2.76 -7.06
N ARG A 25 -12.71 -2.37 -6.66
CA ARG A 25 -13.30 -1.08 -7.01
C ARG A 25 -13.25 -0.13 -5.82
N ASP A 26 -12.77 1.10 -5.99
CA ASP A 26 -12.82 2.14 -4.96
C ASP A 26 -13.97 3.12 -5.20
N LEU A 27 -14.89 3.22 -4.23
CA LEU A 27 -16.02 4.14 -4.24
C LEU A 27 -16.07 4.99 -2.98
N ASN A 28 -16.48 6.26 -3.11
CA ASN A 28 -16.82 7.14 -1.98
C ASN A 28 -18.33 7.36 -1.83
N CYS A 29 -19.13 6.91 -2.81
CA CYS A 29 -20.59 7.01 -2.78
C CYS A 29 -21.16 5.60 -2.93
N VAL A 30 -21.85 5.13 -1.89
CA VAL A 30 -22.51 3.83 -1.86
C VAL A 30 -23.90 4.03 -1.27
N PRO A 31 -24.91 4.37 -2.11
CA PRO A 31 -26.29 4.59 -1.65
C PRO A 31 -26.85 3.32 -1.02
N GLU A 32 -26.87 2.23 -1.79
CA GLU A 32 -27.33 0.91 -1.35
C GLU A 32 -26.19 -0.11 -1.42
N ILE A 33 -25.79 -0.64 -0.27
CA ILE A 33 -24.58 -1.49 -0.17
C ILE A 33 -24.70 -2.77 -0.98
N ALA A 34 -25.84 -3.44 -0.85
CA ALA A 34 -26.08 -4.72 -1.47
C ALA A 34 -26.07 -4.55 -3.01
N ASP A 35 -26.85 -3.61 -3.54
CA ASP A 35 -26.94 -3.38 -4.97
C ASP A 35 -25.62 -2.90 -5.57
N THR A 36 -24.91 -2.02 -4.86
CA THR A 36 -23.58 -1.55 -5.28
C THR A 36 -22.59 -2.70 -5.36
N LEU A 37 -22.51 -3.55 -4.33
CA LEU A 37 -21.65 -4.74 -4.35
C LEU A 37 -22.03 -5.69 -5.49
N GLY A 38 -23.33 -5.85 -5.75
CA GLY A 38 -23.84 -6.61 -6.88
C GLY A 38 -23.43 -6.06 -8.25
N ALA A 39 -23.45 -4.74 -8.41
CA ALA A 39 -23.02 -4.08 -9.65
C ALA A 39 -21.50 -4.18 -9.85
N VAL A 40 -20.72 -3.99 -8.79
CA VAL A 40 -19.25 -4.15 -8.78
C VAL A 40 -18.86 -5.59 -9.14
N ALA A 41 -19.54 -6.59 -8.58
CA ALA A 41 -19.33 -8.00 -8.93
C ALA A 41 -19.62 -8.29 -10.42
N LYS A 42 -20.70 -7.70 -10.97
CA LYS A 42 -21.05 -7.86 -12.40
C LYS A 42 -20.00 -7.25 -13.33
N GLN A 43 -19.31 -6.19 -12.90
CA GLN A 43 -18.21 -5.58 -13.63
C GLN A 43 -16.92 -6.42 -13.60
N GLY A 44 -16.87 -7.46 -12.77
CA GLY A 44 -15.77 -8.43 -12.70
C GLY A 44 -14.78 -8.21 -11.55
N PHE A 45 -14.97 -7.18 -10.72
CA PHE A 45 -14.13 -6.92 -9.55
C PHE A 45 -14.32 -7.98 -8.47
N ASP A 46 -13.25 -8.23 -7.71
CA ASP A 46 -13.17 -9.24 -6.64
C ASP A 46 -13.47 -8.65 -5.25
N PHE A 47 -13.28 -7.33 -5.05
CA PHE A 47 -13.63 -6.63 -3.80
C PHE A 47 -14.02 -5.16 -4.03
N LEU A 48 -14.58 -4.52 -3.00
CA LEU A 48 -15.05 -3.14 -2.98
C LEU A 48 -14.42 -2.39 -1.80
N CYS A 49 -13.67 -1.31 -2.09
CA CYS A 49 -13.25 -0.33 -1.10
C CYS A 49 -14.37 0.70 -0.92
N MET A 50 -14.91 0.83 0.29
CA MET A 50 -16.00 1.77 0.56
C MET A 50 -15.98 2.33 1.99
N PRO A 51 -16.58 3.52 2.23
CA PRO A 51 -16.73 4.07 3.57
C PRO A 51 -17.65 3.18 4.42
N VAL A 52 -17.20 2.84 5.63
CA VAL A 52 -18.01 2.14 6.64
C VAL A 52 -18.99 3.08 7.36
N PHE A 53 -18.69 4.38 7.35
CA PHE A 53 -19.58 5.47 7.76
C PHE A 53 -19.74 6.43 6.58
N HIS A 54 -20.86 7.14 6.50
CA HIS A 54 -21.06 8.09 5.41
C HIS A 54 -19.96 9.18 5.44
N PRO A 55 -19.20 9.41 4.36
CA PRO A 55 -17.96 10.19 4.39
C PRO A 55 -18.17 11.69 4.66
N ARG A 56 -19.38 12.21 4.49
CA ARG A 56 -19.75 13.60 4.86
C ARG A 56 -20.40 13.70 6.25
N PHE A 57 -20.69 12.58 6.91
CA PHE A 57 -21.35 12.57 8.21
C PHE A 57 -20.32 12.82 9.31
N LYS A 58 -19.99 14.09 9.53
CA LYS A 58 -19.09 14.53 10.61
C LYS A 58 -19.78 14.34 11.97
N ARG A 59 -19.03 13.76 12.91
CA ARG A 59 -19.50 13.38 14.25
C ARG A 59 -18.78 14.21 15.32
N GLU A 60 -19.52 14.59 16.35
CA GLU A 60 -19.03 15.32 17.52
C GLU A 60 -19.08 14.37 18.72
N PHE A 61 -18.05 14.38 19.55
CA PHE A 61 -17.92 13.47 20.70
C PHE A 61 -17.78 14.21 22.03
N ILE A 62 -17.60 15.54 21.99
CA ILE A 62 -17.24 16.35 23.16
C ILE A 62 -18.33 17.37 23.45
N GLN A 63 -18.75 18.16 22.46
CA GLN A 63 -19.67 19.29 22.66
C GLN A 63 -21.14 18.92 22.43
N GLU A 64 -22.00 19.43 23.31
CA GLU A 64 -23.45 19.40 23.14
C GLU A 64 -23.93 20.52 22.19
N PRO A 65 -25.08 20.35 21.51
CA PRO A 65 -25.98 19.18 21.55
C PRO A 65 -25.57 18.08 20.56
N ALA A 66 -24.61 18.36 19.66
CA ALA A 66 -24.30 17.49 18.53
C ALA A 66 -23.74 16.11 18.93
N LYS A 67 -23.08 16.01 20.09
CA LYS A 67 -22.67 14.72 20.69
C LYS A 67 -23.84 13.76 20.91
N ASN A 68 -25.01 14.29 21.25
CA ASN A 68 -26.21 13.52 21.58
C ASN A 68 -27.12 13.35 20.34
N ARG A 69 -26.57 13.41 19.13
CA ARG A 69 -27.35 13.23 17.88
C ARG A 69 -28.05 11.86 17.90
N PRO A 70 -29.39 11.80 17.74
CA PRO A 70 -30.13 10.55 17.79
C PRO A 70 -29.93 9.73 16.50
N GLY A 71 -30.36 8.47 16.55
CA GLY A 71 -30.37 7.55 15.42
C GLY A 71 -29.11 6.69 15.29
N PRO A 72 -29.13 5.73 14.35
CA PRO A 72 -27.98 4.89 14.09
C PRO A 72 -26.83 5.72 13.49
N GLN A 73 -25.61 5.49 13.98
CA GLN A 73 -24.43 6.24 13.54
C GLN A 73 -23.98 5.86 12.12
N THR A 74 -24.32 4.65 11.69
CA THR A 74 -24.09 4.15 10.33
C THR A 74 -25.08 3.03 9.98
N ARG A 75 -24.95 2.45 8.79
CA ARG A 75 -25.73 1.32 8.29
C ARG A 75 -25.50 0.05 9.11
N SER A 76 -26.49 -0.84 9.15
CA SER A 76 -26.39 -2.12 9.86
C SER A 76 -25.48 -3.12 9.13
N ASP A 77 -24.79 -3.93 9.92
CA ASP A 77 -24.06 -5.14 9.52
C ASP A 77 -24.94 -6.18 8.82
N LEU A 78 -26.22 -6.29 9.18
CA LEU A 78 -27.19 -7.25 8.62
C LEU A 78 -27.47 -7.07 7.13
N LEU A 79 -27.00 -5.98 6.53
CA LEU A 79 -27.19 -5.70 5.10
C LEU A 79 -26.36 -6.62 4.19
N LEU A 80 -25.31 -7.26 4.73
CA LEU A 80 -24.49 -8.24 4.03
C LEU A 80 -24.27 -9.46 4.91
N SER A 81 -23.93 -10.59 4.29
CA SER A 81 -23.52 -11.77 5.06
C SER A 81 -22.14 -11.56 5.70
N GLY A 82 -21.86 -12.25 6.81
CA GLY A 82 -20.51 -12.21 7.42
C GLY A 82 -19.40 -12.63 6.45
N ARG A 83 -19.69 -13.54 5.50
CA ARG A 83 -18.72 -13.90 4.45
C ARG A 83 -18.44 -12.73 3.50
N ASP A 84 -19.47 -11.99 3.10
CA ASP A 84 -19.29 -10.83 2.21
C ASP A 84 -18.45 -9.76 2.88
N TRP A 85 -18.70 -9.46 4.17
CA TRP A 85 -17.86 -8.53 4.94
C TRP A 85 -16.41 -9.01 5.03
N ASN A 86 -16.19 -10.28 5.35
CA ASN A 86 -14.85 -10.85 5.57
C ASN A 86 -14.01 -11.00 4.30
N THR A 87 -14.63 -10.98 3.11
CA THR A 87 -13.92 -11.30 1.85
C THR A 87 -14.04 -10.24 0.77
N LEU A 88 -15.12 -9.45 0.75
CA LEU A 88 -15.43 -8.57 -0.38
C LEU A 88 -15.30 -7.08 -0.05
N ILE A 89 -15.20 -6.70 1.22
CA ILE A 89 -15.24 -5.29 1.61
C ILE A 89 -13.91 -4.85 2.22
N VAL A 90 -13.34 -3.77 1.69
CA VAL A 90 -12.23 -3.04 2.29
C VAL A 90 -12.77 -1.74 2.87
N GLY A 91 -12.60 -1.54 4.17
CA GLY A 91 -13.07 -0.33 4.85
C GLY A 91 -12.25 0.89 4.45
N LYS A 92 -12.83 2.08 4.53
CA LYS A 92 -12.14 3.35 4.30
C LYS A 92 -12.39 4.31 5.45
N LEU A 93 -11.32 4.97 5.90
CA LEU A 93 -11.42 6.05 6.87
C LEU A 93 -12.16 7.25 6.27
N SER A 94 -13.09 7.84 7.03
CA SER A 94 -13.78 9.06 6.59
C SER A 94 -12.80 10.21 6.35
N PRO A 95 -12.94 10.98 5.26
CA PRO A 95 -11.95 11.98 4.84
C PRO A 95 -11.83 13.19 5.76
N TRP A 96 -12.83 13.45 6.62
CA TRP A 96 -12.79 14.56 7.57
C TRP A 96 -11.99 14.24 8.84
N ILE A 97 -11.63 12.98 9.06
CA ILE A 97 -10.87 12.53 10.22
C ILE A 97 -9.41 12.97 10.03
N ARG A 98 -8.96 13.93 10.84
CA ARG A 98 -7.61 14.51 10.80
C ARG A 98 -6.98 14.49 12.19
N PRO A 99 -6.42 13.34 12.63
CA PRO A 99 -5.82 13.20 13.96
C PRO A 99 -4.65 14.16 14.18
N ASP A 100 -3.94 14.55 13.12
CA ASP A 100 -2.79 15.46 13.17
C ASP A 100 -3.18 16.93 12.93
N SER A 101 -4.48 17.27 13.08
CA SER A 101 -4.93 18.65 12.98
C SER A 101 -4.29 19.53 14.06
N LYS A 102 -3.87 20.74 13.68
CA LYS A 102 -3.37 21.75 14.62
C LYS A 102 -4.47 22.28 15.54
N VAL A 103 -5.75 22.12 15.17
CA VAL A 103 -6.90 22.52 16.00
C VAL A 103 -7.26 21.37 16.95
N GLU A 104 -7.09 21.59 18.26
CA GLU A 104 -7.30 20.57 19.29
C GLU A 104 -8.69 19.90 19.23
N LYS A 105 -9.75 20.70 19.04
CA LYS A 105 -11.13 20.18 18.93
C LYS A 105 -11.28 19.21 17.75
N ILE A 106 -10.64 19.50 16.61
CA ILE A 106 -10.66 18.63 15.43
C ILE A 106 -9.85 17.37 15.72
N ARG A 107 -8.66 17.53 16.32
CA ARG A 107 -7.79 16.41 16.69
C ARG A 107 -8.50 15.41 17.61
N ARG A 108 -9.04 15.86 18.76
CA ARG A 108 -9.72 14.97 19.72
C ARG A 108 -10.96 14.28 19.12
N ASN A 109 -11.78 15.01 18.36
CA ASN A 109 -12.92 14.40 17.67
C ASN A 109 -12.47 13.41 16.58
N SER A 110 -11.36 13.66 15.90
CA SER A 110 -10.80 12.76 14.89
C SER A 110 -10.24 11.49 15.51
N GLU A 111 -9.56 11.58 16.66
CA GLU A 111 -9.09 10.40 17.40
C GLU A 111 -10.25 9.49 17.80
N ALA A 112 -11.33 10.06 18.36
CA ALA A 112 -12.53 9.32 18.73
C ALA A 112 -13.23 8.70 17.50
N ALA A 113 -13.36 9.46 16.42
CA ALA A 113 -13.95 8.98 15.17
C ALA A 113 -13.12 7.87 14.52
N MET A 114 -11.79 8.00 14.52
CA MET A 114 -10.87 7.01 13.98
C MET A 114 -11.00 5.69 14.75
N LEU A 115 -10.93 5.73 16.08
CA LEU A 115 -11.13 4.53 16.90
C LEU A 115 -12.51 3.91 16.67
N GLN A 116 -13.56 4.72 16.56
CA GLN A 116 -14.91 4.23 16.26
C GLN A 116 -14.97 3.49 14.91
N GLU A 117 -14.40 4.06 13.85
CA GLU A 117 -14.42 3.44 12.52
C GLU A 117 -13.55 2.18 12.45
N LEU A 118 -12.38 2.19 13.09
CA LEU A 118 -11.49 1.03 13.18
C LEU A 118 -12.13 -0.11 13.99
N ASN A 119 -12.72 0.20 15.14
CA ASN A 119 -13.43 -0.79 15.95
C ASN A 119 -14.64 -1.37 15.22
N PHE A 120 -15.36 -0.55 14.43
CA PHE A 120 -16.46 -1.05 13.61
C PHE A 120 -15.96 -1.93 12.46
N GLY A 121 -14.83 -1.59 11.84
CA GLY A 121 -14.17 -2.46 10.85
C GLY A 121 -13.75 -3.81 11.43
N ALA A 122 -13.23 -3.82 12.66
CA ALA A 122 -12.92 -5.05 13.38
C ALA A 122 -14.18 -5.87 13.73
N TYR A 123 -15.26 -5.20 14.15
CA TYR A 123 -16.56 -5.82 14.43
C TYR A 123 -17.15 -6.50 13.20
N LEU A 124 -17.09 -5.85 12.03
CA LEU A 124 -17.53 -6.42 10.76
C LEU A 124 -16.62 -7.54 10.23
N GLY A 125 -15.45 -7.75 10.82
CA GLY A 125 -14.48 -8.76 10.36
C GLY A 125 -13.79 -8.39 9.04
N LEU A 126 -13.62 -7.09 8.75
CA LEU A 126 -13.06 -6.66 7.46
C LEU A 126 -11.63 -7.19 7.25
N PRO A 127 -11.30 -7.69 6.04
CA PRO A 127 -9.96 -8.19 5.71
C PRO A 127 -8.92 -7.08 5.68
N ALA A 128 -9.30 -5.88 5.23
CA ALA A 128 -8.41 -4.72 5.19
C ALA A 128 -9.15 -3.40 5.42
N PHE A 129 -8.41 -2.38 5.87
CA PHE A 129 -8.90 -1.02 6.09
C PHE A 129 -7.91 0.00 5.51
N LEU A 130 -8.39 0.95 4.71
CA LEU A 130 -7.61 1.99 4.05
C LEU A 130 -7.52 3.25 4.91
N LEU A 131 -6.29 3.73 5.15
CA LEU A 131 -5.99 4.98 5.83
C LEU A 131 -5.06 5.84 4.95
N PRO A 132 -5.29 7.16 4.83
CA PRO A 132 -4.46 8.02 3.99
C PRO A 132 -3.14 8.42 4.68
N LEU A 133 -2.07 8.51 3.90
CA LEU A 133 -0.87 9.29 4.18
C LEU A 133 -0.75 10.37 3.10
N ASN A 134 -1.27 11.57 3.40
CA ASN A 134 -1.41 12.67 2.44
C ASN A 134 -0.75 13.98 2.90
N GLN A 135 -0.02 13.93 4.01
CA GLN A 135 0.77 15.01 4.58
C GLN A 135 1.99 14.39 5.27
N GLU A 136 2.96 15.21 5.66
CA GLU A 136 4.19 14.73 6.31
C GLU A 136 3.96 14.21 7.73
N ASP A 137 3.33 15.04 8.57
CA ASP A 137 3.05 14.71 9.98
C ASP A 137 1.80 13.82 10.10
N ASN A 138 2.02 12.54 10.39
CA ASN A 138 0.97 11.55 10.69
C ASN A 138 1.23 10.88 12.04
N THR A 139 1.86 11.60 12.97
CA THR A 139 2.34 11.04 14.24
C THR A 139 1.20 10.54 15.13
N ASN A 140 0.13 11.33 15.22
CA ASN A 140 -1.03 11.00 16.02
C ASN A 140 -1.90 9.94 15.33
N LEU A 141 -2.01 9.97 13.99
CA LEU A 141 -2.60 8.87 13.21
C LEU A 141 -1.89 7.54 13.53
N ALA A 142 -0.55 7.53 13.53
CA ALA A 142 0.25 6.36 13.86
C ALA A 142 -0.02 5.90 15.31
N ARG A 143 0.00 6.82 16.28
CA ARG A 143 -0.28 6.51 17.69
C ARG A 143 -1.65 5.85 17.88
N VAL A 144 -2.71 6.42 17.28
CA VAL A 144 -4.07 5.87 17.41
C VAL A 144 -4.18 4.50 16.75
N LEU A 145 -3.58 4.33 15.56
CA LEU A 145 -3.57 3.04 14.86
C LEU A 145 -2.81 1.97 15.66
N THR A 146 -1.62 2.31 16.17
CA THR A 146 -0.80 1.42 17.00
C THR A 146 -1.56 1.01 18.26
N ASN A 147 -2.23 1.93 18.93
CA ASN A 147 -3.07 1.60 20.09
C ASN A 147 -4.18 0.62 19.71
N HIS A 148 -4.89 0.86 18.60
CA HIS A 148 -5.93 -0.04 18.12
C HIS A 148 -5.39 -1.44 17.78
N ILE A 149 -4.24 -1.53 17.09
CA ILE A 149 -3.56 -2.79 16.78
C ILE A 149 -3.27 -3.62 18.04
N HIS A 150 -2.89 -2.97 19.15
CA HIS A 150 -2.58 -3.63 20.42
C HIS A 150 -3.81 -3.91 21.29
N THR A 151 -4.95 -3.23 21.06
CA THR A 151 -6.14 -3.31 21.93
C THR A 151 -7.04 -4.52 21.60
N GLY A 152 -6.82 -5.25 20.49
CA GLY A 152 -7.65 -6.40 20.15
C GLY A 152 -6.98 -7.47 19.29
N HIS A 153 -7.46 -8.72 19.42
CA HIS A 153 -7.08 -9.83 18.56
C HIS A 153 -7.92 -9.84 17.29
N HIS A 154 -7.55 -9.04 16.30
CA HIS A 154 -8.15 -9.11 14.97
C HIS A 154 -7.04 -9.22 13.91
N SER A 155 -7.35 -9.90 12.81
CA SER A 155 -6.39 -10.21 11.74
C SER A 155 -6.40 -9.19 10.58
N SER A 156 -7.19 -8.12 10.70
CA SER A 156 -7.34 -7.11 9.65
C SER A 156 -6.00 -6.47 9.28
N MET A 157 -5.79 -6.25 7.99
CA MET A 157 -4.68 -5.49 7.45
C MET A 157 -5.02 -4.00 7.39
N PHE A 158 -4.01 -3.15 7.51
CA PHE A 158 -4.13 -1.70 7.37
C PHE A 158 -3.32 -1.27 6.15
N TRP A 159 -4.03 -0.77 5.15
CA TRP A 159 -3.44 -0.32 3.90
C TRP A 159 -3.27 1.19 3.95
N MET A 160 -2.02 1.63 3.98
CA MET A 160 -1.67 3.04 3.94
C MET A 160 -1.71 3.52 2.50
N ARG A 161 -2.75 4.30 2.16
CA ARG A 161 -2.90 4.95 0.86
C ARG A 161 -1.92 6.11 0.79
N VAL A 162 -0.86 5.92 0.02
CA VAL A 162 0.21 6.92 -0.20
C VAL A 162 0.45 7.07 -1.69
N PRO A 163 0.50 8.30 -2.23
CA PRO A 163 0.74 8.51 -3.65
C PRO A 163 2.24 8.41 -3.98
N LEU A 164 2.56 8.02 -5.21
CA LEU A 164 3.92 8.06 -5.73
C LEU A 164 4.50 9.48 -5.67
N VAL A 165 3.71 10.47 -6.11
CA VAL A 165 4.06 11.89 -6.11
C VAL A 165 3.03 12.64 -5.29
N ALA A 166 3.47 13.57 -4.42
CA ALA A 166 2.56 14.29 -3.56
C ALA A 166 1.62 15.19 -4.38
N PRO A 167 0.36 15.40 -3.95
CA PRO A 167 -0.58 16.27 -4.67
C PRO A 167 -0.09 17.71 -4.87
N GLU A 168 0.72 18.22 -3.93
CA GLU A 168 1.31 19.57 -4.02
C GLU A 168 2.32 19.68 -5.17
N ASP A 169 3.02 18.59 -5.49
CA ASP A 169 4.04 18.56 -6.56
C ASP A 169 3.43 18.27 -7.94
N LEU A 170 2.18 17.78 -7.97
CA LEU A 170 1.41 17.49 -9.19
C LEU A 170 0.40 18.58 -9.53
N ARG A 171 0.38 19.70 -8.80
CA ARG A 171 -0.59 20.76 -9.07
C ARG A 171 -0.28 21.46 -10.39
N ASP A 172 -1.32 21.85 -11.11
CA ASP A 172 -1.17 22.67 -12.30
C ASP A 172 -0.51 24.02 -11.93
N ASP A 173 0.45 24.46 -12.73
CA ASP A 173 1.15 25.74 -12.53
C ASP A 173 0.30 26.92 -13.02
N ILE A 174 -0.83 27.13 -12.35
CA ILE A 174 -1.84 28.16 -12.66
C ILE A 174 -1.92 29.25 -11.59
N ILE A 175 -1.12 29.15 -10.52
CA ILE A 175 -1.13 30.08 -9.38
C ILE A 175 0.04 31.05 -9.52
N GLU A 176 -0.21 32.24 -10.06
CA GLU A 176 0.81 33.26 -10.35
C GLU A 176 1.74 33.58 -9.15
N ASN A 177 1.17 33.72 -7.95
CA ASN A 177 1.91 34.09 -6.74
C ASN A 177 2.60 32.90 -6.04
N ALA A 178 2.46 31.69 -6.57
CA ALA A 178 3.05 30.48 -6.02
C ALA A 178 3.44 29.54 -7.19
N PRO A 179 4.50 29.87 -7.95
CA PRO A 179 4.93 29.04 -9.07
C PRO A 179 5.36 27.65 -8.57
N THR A 180 5.18 26.63 -9.41
CA THR A 180 5.73 25.30 -9.11
C THR A 180 7.26 25.31 -9.18
N THR A 181 7.90 24.63 -8.23
CA THR A 181 9.36 24.50 -8.22
C THR A 181 9.80 23.61 -9.39
N HIS A 182 10.48 24.19 -10.39
CA HIS A 182 11.02 23.46 -11.54
C HIS A 182 12.46 22.96 -11.35
N THR A 183 13.06 23.17 -10.17
CA THR A 183 14.39 22.64 -9.86
C THR A 183 14.28 21.16 -9.47
N GLU A 184 15.12 20.31 -10.08
CA GLU A 184 15.26 18.90 -9.71
C GLU A 184 15.78 18.79 -8.26
N GLU A 185 14.86 18.77 -7.31
CA GLU A 185 15.15 18.44 -5.93
C GLU A 185 15.13 16.92 -5.77
N TYR A 186 16.28 16.28 -5.99
CA TYR A 186 16.42 14.82 -5.87
C TYR A 186 15.87 14.27 -4.54
N SER A 187 16.02 14.99 -3.42
CA SER A 187 15.44 14.61 -2.13
C SER A 187 13.95 14.95 -1.98
N GLY A 188 13.46 15.93 -2.73
CA GLY A 188 12.06 16.35 -2.73
C GLY A 188 11.15 15.32 -3.38
N GLU A 189 11.60 14.67 -4.47
CA GLU A 189 10.83 13.63 -5.18
C GLU A 189 10.53 12.39 -4.32
N GLU A 190 11.34 12.11 -3.30
CA GLU A 190 11.17 10.97 -2.38
C GLU A 190 10.33 11.30 -1.12
N LYS A 191 9.70 12.49 -1.03
CA LYS A 191 9.00 12.93 0.18
C LYS A 191 7.89 11.97 0.62
N THR A 192 7.12 11.42 -0.31
CA THR A 192 6.02 10.49 -0.02
C THR A 192 6.51 9.16 0.53
N TRP A 193 7.69 8.69 0.09
CA TRP A 193 8.35 7.53 0.68
C TRP A 193 8.78 7.81 2.12
N MET A 194 9.26 9.02 2.42
CA MET A 194 9.60 9.42 3.78
C MET A 194 8.37 9.45 4.70
N TRP A 195 7.21 9.89 4.20
CA TRP A 195 5.95 9.84 4.96
C TRP A 195 5.63 8.40 5.39
N TRP A 196 5.75 7.45 4.45
CA TRP A 196 5.58 6.02 4.72
C TRP A 196 6.63 5.50 5.71
N HIS A 197 7.92 5.81 5.50
CA HIS A 197 9.01 5.34 6.34
C HIS A 197 8.86 5.80 7.80
N ASN A 198 8.55 7.08 8.01
CA ASN A 198 8.31 7.63 9.35
C ASN A 198 7.09 6.98 10.00
N PHE A 199 5.99 6.84 9.25
CA PHE A 199 4.76 6.23 9.76
C PHE A 199 4.96 4.78 10.20
N ARG A 200 5.60 3.94 9.37
CA ARG A 200 5.84 2.52 9.73
C ARG A 200 6.84 2.37 10.87
N THR A 201 7.79 3.30 11.01
CA THR A 201 8.75 3.33 12.12
C THR A 201 8.06 3.67 13.44
N LEU A 202 7.16 4.65 13.45
CA LEU A 202 6.32 4.97 14.61
C LEU A 202 5.38 3.82 15.01
N CYS A 203 5.00 2.98 14.04
CA CYS A 203 4.18 1.79 14.28
C CYS A 203 5.00 0.51 14.51
N ASP A 204 6.30 0.64 14.79
CA ASP A 204 7.24 -0.45 15.09
C ASP A 204 7.20 -1.59 14.06
N TYR A 205 7.17 -1.23 12.77
CA TYR A 205 7.24 -2.18 11.64
C TYR A 205 6.18 -3.30 11.72
N SER A 206 4.99 -2.97 12.25
CA SER A 206 3.89 -3.93 12.38
C SER A 206 3.58 -4.61 11.05
N LYS A 207 3.58 -5.95 11.05
CA LYS A 207 3.28 -6.79 9.87
C LYS A 207 1.86 -6.59 9.32
N ARG A 208 0.99 -5.96 10.12
CA ARG A 208 -0.40 -5.64 9.76
C ARG A 208 -0.51 -4.37 8.94
N ILE A 209 0.55 -3.57 8.85
CA ILE A 209 0.57 -2.30 8.10
C ILE A 209 1.29 -2.54 6.78
N ALA A 210 0.63 -2.19 5.68
CA ALA A 210 1.13 -2.37 4.32
C ALA A 210 0.83 -1.15 3.46
N VAL A 211 1.44 -1.08 2.28
CA VAL A 211 1.30 0.04 1.35
C VAL A 211 0.17 -0.23 0.35
N ALA A 212 -0.69 0.76 0.16
CA ALA A 212 -1.57 0.91 -1.00
C ALA A 212 -1.06 2.08 -1.84
N LEU A 213 -0.23 1.79 -2.84
CA LEU A 213 0.48 2.80 -3.60
C LEU A 213 -0.42 3.41 -4.68
N GLU A 214 -0.66 4.72 -4.61
CA GLU A 214 -1.47 5.45 -5.58
C GLU A 214 -0.63 6.01 -6.73
N ILE A 215 -1.00 5.67 -7.95
CA ILE A 215 -0.26 6.01 -9.16
C ILE A 215 -0.92 7.20 -9.85
N GLY A 216 -0.16 8.27 -10.04
CA GLY A 216 -0.59 9.50 -10.72
C GLY A 216 -0.55 9.39 -12.24
N ALA A 217 -1.00 10.45 -12.92
CA ALA A 217 -0.97 10.54 -14.39
C ALA A 217 0.46 10.64 -14.94
N ASP A 218 1.34 11.32 -14.21
CA ASP A 218 2.75 11.44 -14.51
C ASP A 218 3.56 10.63 -13.50
N LEU A 219 4.43 9.76 -14.01
CA LEU A 219 5.27 8.91 -13.18
C LEU A 219 6.56 9.65 -12.80
N PRO A 220 7.05 9.50 -11.56
CA PRO A 220 8.31 10.07 -11.15
C PRO A 220 9.48 9.33 -11.81
N SER A 221 10.68 9.84 -11.56
CA SER A 221 11.95 9.22 -11.91
C SER A 221 12.03 7.76 -11.45
N ASN A 222 12.77 6.92 -12.20
CA ASN A 222 12.87 5.48 -11.88
C ASN A 222 13.41 5.21 -10.47
N HIS A 223 14.31 6.05 -9.96
CA HIS A 223 14.88 5.88 -8.62
C HIS A 223 13.79 5.92 -7.53
N VAL A 224 12.83 6.84 -7.62
CA VAL A 224 11.67 6.92 -6.70
C VAL A 224 10.85 5.63 -6.75
N ILE A 225 10.57 5.13 -7.96
CA ILE A 225 9.81 3.88 -8.15
C ILE A 225 10.57 2.68 -7.57
N ASP A 226 11.89 2.62 -7.76
CA ASP A 226 12.74 1.53 -7.30
C ASP A 226 12.78 1.45 -5.77
N ARG A 227 12.69 2.58 -5.06
CA ARG A 227 12.60 2.64 -3.59
C ARG A 227 11.34 1.92 -3.09
N TRP A 228 10.21 2.12 -3.75
CA TRP A 228 8.94 1.47 -3.39
C TRP A 228 8.94 -0.04 -3.62
N LEU A 229 9.73 -0.56 -4.57
CA LEU A 229 9.77 -2.00 -4.83
C LEU A 229 10.30 -2.84 -3.66
N GLY A 230 11.05 -2.25 -2.73
CA GLY A 230 11.51 -2.91 -1.51
C GLY A 230 10.51 -2.90 -0.35
N GLU A 231 9.37 -2.22 -0.52
CA GLU A 231 8.37 -2.00 0.55
C GLU A 231 7.23 -3.03 0.49
N PRO A 232 6.48 -3.24 1.59
CA PRO A 232 5.38 -4.21 1.64
C PRO A 232 4.12 -3.69 0.92
N ILE A 233 4.19 -3.60 -0.41
CA ILE A 233 3.06 -3.20 -1.26
C ILE A 233 2.05 -4.35 -1.32
N LYS A 234 0.81 -4.08 -0.88
CA LYS A 234 -0.32 -5.03 -1.00
C LYS A 234 -1.33 -4.61 -2.05
N ALA A 235 -1.44 -3.31 -2.31
CA ALA A 235 -2.33 -2.80 -3.34
C ALA A 235 -1.70 -1.68 -4.18
N ALA A 236 -2.12 -1.58 -5.43
CA ALA A 236 -1.81 -0.49 -6.35
C ALA A 236 -3.10 0.20 -6.81
N ILE A 237 -3.25 1.48 -6.49
CA ILE A 237 -4.44 2.27 -6.81
C ILE A 237 -4.20 2.99 -8.15
N LEU A 238 -5.09 2.73 -9.11
CA LEU A 238 -5.08 3.30 -10.46
C LEU A 238 -6.32 4.18 -10.64
N PRO A 239 -6.17 5.52 -10.61
CA PRO A 239 -7.24 6.42 -11.01
C PRO A 239 -7.61 6.21 -12.48
N THR A 240 -8.90 6.27 -12.80
CA THR A 240 -9.38 6.17 -14.18
C THR A 240 -8.87 7.29 -15.10
N SER A 241 -8.42 8.40 -14.53
CA SER A 241 -7.83 9.55 -15.22
C SER A 241 -6.45 9.29 -15.82
N ILE A 242 -5.69 8.29 -15.33
CA ILE A 242 -4.35 7.97 -15.87
C ILE A 242 -4.40 7.15 -17.17
N PHE A 243 -5.58 6.63 -17.52
CA PHE A 243 -5.78 5.83 -18.72
C PHE A 243 -5.96 6.73 -19.94
N LEU A 244 -5.12 6.48 -20.94
CA LEU A 244 -5.20 7.08 -22.26
C LEU A 244 -6.27 6.36 -23.11
N THR A 245 -6.74 7.02 -24.16
CA THR A 245 -7.71 6.43 -25.09
C THR A 245 -7.00 5.95 -26.36
N ASN A 246 -7.23 4.70 -26.77
CA ASN A 246 -6.70 4.18 -28.02
C ASN A 246 -7.55 4.58 -29.24
N LYS A 247 -7.09 4.26 -30.46
CA LYS A 247 -7.83 4.52 -31.72
C LYS A 247 -9.25 3.91 -31.77
N LYS A 248 -9.55 2.91 -30.93
CA LYS A 248 -10.85 2.22 -30.84
C LYS A 248 -11.71 2.72 -29.68
N GLY A 249 -11.27 3.76 -28.96
CA GLY A 249 -11.97 4.34 -27.82
C GLY A 249 -11.82 3.58 -26.49
N PHE A 250 -10.94 2.58 -26.40
CA PHE A 250 -10.74 1.80 -25.17
C PHE A 250 -9.63 2.39 -24.29
N PRO A 251 -9.75 2.25 -22.95
CA PRO A 251 -8.73 2.69 -22.01
C PRO A 251 -7.46 1.83 -22.15
N VAL A 252 -6.32 2.50 -22.26
CA VAL A 252 -4.98 1.90 -22.31
C VAL A 252 -4.01 2.74 -21.49
N LEU A 253 -2.93 2.13 -20.99
CA LEU A 253 -1.90 2.85 -20.24
C LEU A 253 -0.70 3.20 -21.13
N SER A 254 0.04 4.24 -20.78
CA SER A 254 1.30 4.59 -21.45
C SER A 254 2.35 3.46 -21.29
N LYS A 255 3.39 3.45 -22.13
CA LYS A 255 4.46 2.43 -22.04
C LYS A 255 5.23 2.48 -20.71
N MET A 256 5.31 3.64 -20.07
CA MET A 256 5.92 3.78 -18.74
C MET A 256 5.05 3.15 -17.66
N HIS A 257 3.74 3.44 -17.68
CA HIS A 257 2.78 2.79 -16.79
C HIS A 257 2.74 1.28 -16.97
N GLN A 258 2.71 0.79 -18.21
CA GLN A 258 2.78 -0.66 -18.49
C GLN A 258 3.99 -1.31 -17.83
N ARG A 259 5.18 -0.69 -17.92
CA ARG A 259 6.41 -1.17 -17.26
C ARG A 259 6.24 -1.26 -15.74
N LEU A 260 5.66 -0.24 -15.10
CA LEU A 260 5.37 -0.27 -13.66
C LEU A 260 4.37 -1.37 -13.30
N ILE A 261 3.27 -1.51 -14.06
CA ILE A 261 2.27 -2.57 -13.84
C ILE A 261 2.91 -3.96 -13.92
N PHE A 262 3.82 -4.21 -14.87
CA PHE A 262 4.52 -5.50 -14.94
C PHE A 262 5.40 -5.77 -13.72
N ARG A 263 6.04 -4.74 -13.14
CA ARG A 263 6.80 -4.87 -11.89
C ARG A 263 5.90 -5.19 -10.71
N LEU A 264 4.75 -4.52 -10.62
CA LEU A 264 3.73 -4.74 -9.58
C LEU A 264 3.06 -6.11 -9.68
N LEU A 265 2.83 -6.62 -10.90
CA LEU A 265 2.31 -7.97 -11.13
C LEU A 265 3.27 -9.05 -10.62
N LYS A 266 4.59 -8.83 -10.64
CA LYS A 266 5.58 -9.75 -10.04
C LYS A 266 5.51 -9.78 -8.51
N LEU A 267 5.03 -8.71 -7.90
CA LEU A 267 4.80 -8.60 -6.45
C LEU A 267 3.42 -9.13 -6.04
N GLU A 268 2.61 -9.61 -7.00
CA GLU A 268 1.26 -10.15 -6.77
C GLU A 268 0.34 -9.18 -6.01
N VAL A 269 0.48 -7.88 -6.27
CA VAL A 269 -0.36 -6.85 -5.64
C VAL A 269 -1.79 -6.93 -6.14
N GLN A 270 -2.72 -6.46 -5.32
CA GLN A 270 -4.11 -6.25 -5.74
C GLN A 270 -4.25 -4.89 -6.40
N PHE A 271 -4.90 -4.82 -7.57
CA PHE A 271 -5.13 -3.54 -8.24
C PHE A 271 -6.45 -2.93 -7.79
N ILE A 272 -6.50 -1.62 -7.58
CA ILE A 272 -7.71 -0.91 -7.18
C ILE A 272 -8.01 0.17 -8.20
N ILE A 273 -9.17 0.10 -8.87
CA ILE A 273 -9.59 1.16 -9.80
C ILE A 273 -10.41 2.21 -9.04
N THR A 274 -9.95 3.47 -9.05
CA THR A 274 -10.62 4.61 -8.41
C THR A 274 -11.04 5.67 -9.43
N GLY A 275 -11.97 6.56 -9.08
CA GLY A 275 -12.47 7.62 -9.97
C GLY A 275 -13.69 7.22 -10.82
N THR A 276 -14.25 8.16 -11.58
CA THR A 276 -15.46 7.98 -12.42
C THR A 276 -15.13 7.36 -13.79
N ASN A 277 -16.13 6.92 -14.54
CA ASN A 277 -15.91 6.49 -15.93
C ASN A 277 -15.56 7.70 -16.80
N HIS A 278 -14.33 7.78 -17.30
CA HIS A 278 -13.93 8.81 -18.27
C HIS A 278 -14.09 8.33 -19.72
N HIS A 279 -14.25 7.02 -19.94
CA HIS A 279 -14.49 6.42 -21.24
C HIS A 279 -15.98 6.08 -21.38
N SER A 280 -16.85 7.10 -21.36
CA SER A 280 -18.31 6.97 -21.25
C SER A 280 -18.96 6.11 -22.34
N GLU A 281 -18.37 6.07 -23.53
CA GLU A 281 -18.84 5.22 -24.64
C GLU A 281 -18.51 3.74 -24.44
N LYS A 282 -17.69 3.41 -23.44
CA LYS A 282 -17.30 2.05 -23.06
C LYS A 282 -17.77 1.72 -21.66
N GLU A 283 -17.99 0.43 -21.43
CA GLU A 283 -18.33 -0.06 -20.09
C GLU A 283 -17.15 0.06 -19.13
N PHE A 284 -17.45 0.24 -17.84
CA PHE A 284 -16.44 0.35 -16.79
C PHE A 284 -15.56 -0.91 -16.66
N CYS A 285 -16.07 -2.09 -17.03
CA CYS A 285 -15.29 -3.33 -17.03
C CYS A 285 -14.10 -3.30 -18.01
N SER A 286 -14.08 -2.36 -18.97
CA SER A 286 -12.97 -2.23 -19.93
C SER A 286 -11.62 -1.88 -19.28
N TYR A 287 -11.61 -1.13 -18.18
CA TYR A 287 -10.40 -0.88 -17.40
C TYR A 287 -9.82 -2.17 -16.83
N LEU A 288 -10.69 -3.05 -16.32
CA LEU A 288 -10.31 -4.36 -15.77
C LEU A 288 -9.83 -5.31 -16.87
N GLN A 289 -10.55 -5.37 -18.00
CA GLN A 289 -10.16 -6.16 -19.18
C GLN A 289 -8.75 -5.77 -19.67
N TYR A 290 -8.41 -4.48 -19.62
CA TYR A 290 -7.07 -4.04 -20.00
C TYR A 290 -5.98 -4.52 -19.02
N LEU A 291 -6.25 -4.53 -17.71
CA LEU A 291 -5.30 -5.12 -16.73
C LEU A 291 -5.14 -6.63 -16.92
N GLU A 292 -6.23 -7.34 -17.19
CA GLU A 292 -6.20 -8.77 -17.52
C GLU A 292 -5.37 -9.02 -18.80
N TYR A 293 -5.56 -8.19 -19.82
CA TYR A 293 -4.75 -8.22 -21.05
C TYR A 293 -3.26 -8.02 -20.75
N LEU A 294 -2.89 -7.05 -19.91
CA LEU A 294 -1.48 -6.86 -19.53
C LEU A 294 -0.94 -8.08 -18.79
N SER A 295 -1.68 -8.64 -17.84
CA SER A 295 -1.27 -9.86 -17.12
C SER A 295 -1.01 -11.05 -18.04
N GLN A 296 -1.89 -11.28 -19.03
CA GLN A 296 -1.72 -12.36 -20.00
C GLN A 296 -0.49 -12.14 -20.90
N ASN A 297 -0.19 -10.89 -21.27
CA ASN A 297 0.91 -10.54 -22.16
C ASN A 297 2.24 -10.23 -21.43
N ARG A 298 2.36 -10.62 -20.16
CA ARG A 298 3.57 -10.38 -19.35
C ARG A 298 4.84 -11.05 -19.92
N ILE A 299 4.69 -12.17 -20.64
CA ILE A 299 5.81 -12.97 -21.17
C ILE A 299 6.38 -12.37 -22.47
N SER A 300 5.53 -11.83 -23.34
CA SER A 300 5.92 -11.28 -24.65
C SER A 300 6.65 -9.93 -24.57
N CYS A 301 6.54 -9.20 -23.46
CA CYS A 301 7.30 -7.95 -23.25
C CYS A 301 8.68 -8.17 -22.59
N LEU A 302 8.89 -9.31 -21.91
CA LEU A 302 10.18 -9.65 -21.28
C LEU A 302 11.19 -10.24 -22.28
N SER A 303 10.75 -10.63 -23.48
CA SER A 303 11.59 -11.23 -24.53
C SER A 303 12.10 -10.24 -25.59
N SER A 304 11.86 -8.94 -25.43
CA SER A 304 12.44 -7.92 -26.33
C SER A 304 13.94 -7.72 -26.01
N PRO A 305 14.88 -7.89 -26.98
CA PRO A 305 16.32 -7.98 -26.71
C PRO A 305 17.00 -6.69 -26.20
N THR A 306 16.29 -5.56 -26.12
CA THR A 306 16.84 -4.30 -25.58
C THR A 306 16.91 -4.26 -24.05
N LEU A 307 16.56 -5.35 -23.37
CA LEU A 307 16.48 -5.43 -21.90
C LEU A 307 17.38 -6.53 -21.29
N SER A 308 18.57 -6.74 -21.85
CA SER A 308 19.66 -7.38 -21.10
C SER A 308 20.50 -6.29 -20.41
N LEU A 309 20.14 -5.97 -19.17
CA LEU A 309 21.12 -5.40 -18.24
C LEU A 309 22.23 -6.43 -18.09
N SER A 310 23.44 -6.05 -18.52
CA SER A 310 24.66 -6.82 -18.38
C SER A 310 24.94 -7.09 -16.91
N VAL A 311 24.70 -8.33 -16.48
CA VAL A 311 25.25 -8.89 -15.25
C VAL A 311 26.31 -9.91 -15.66
N SER A 312 27.54 -9.44 -15.78
CA SER A 312 28.80 -10.20 -15.76
C SER A 312 29.69 -9.40 -14.80
N ASP A 313 30.23 -9.91 -13.70
CA ASP A 313 30.83 -11.21 -13.45
C ASP A 313 30.77 -11.57 -11.96
N ARG A 314 30.59 -12.86 -11.67
CA ARG A 314 31.26 -13.53 -10.53
C ARG A 314 31.95 -14.76 -11.09
N PRO A 315 33.27 -14.93 -10.91
CA PRO A 315 33.94 -16.14 -11.37
C PRO A 315 33.84 -17.23 -10.29
N SER A 316 33.43 -18.44 -10.69
CA SER A 316 33.69 -19.65 -9.92
C SER A 316 34.63 -20.57 -10.71
N SER A 317 35.85 -20.67 -10.21
CA SER A 317 36.70 -21.86 -10.11
C SER A 317 36.55 -22.97 -11.16
N ARG A 318 37.53 -23.02 -12.09
CA ARG A 318 38.50 -24.14 -12.28
C ARG A 318 38.97 -24.16 -13.74
N CYS A 319 40.26 -23.88 -13.97
CA CYS A 319 40.97 -24.45 -15.09
C CYS A 319 42.32 -24.98 -14.58
N LEU A 320 42.51 -26.28 -14.74
CA LEU A 320 43.74 -27.03 -14.53
C LEU A 320 44.56 -27.02 -15.83
N MET A 321 45.89 -27.20 -15.69
CA MET A 321 46.86 -27.67 -16.70
C MET A 321 47.35 -26.58 -17.69
N TRP A 322 48.65 -26.30 -17.92
CA TRP A 322 49.88 -27.09 -17.85
C TRP A 322 51.17 -26.21 -17.89
N TYR A 323 52.31 -26.88 -17.68
CA TYR A 323 53.71 -26.54 -17.98
C TYR A 323 54.56 -25.71 -16.99
N GLY A 324 55.63 -26.37 -16.49
CA GLY A 324 56.99 -25.81 -16.64
C GLY A 324 57.83 -25.57 -15.39
N CYS A 325 58.46 -26.62 -14.87
CA CYS A 325 59.87 -26.70 -14.43
C CYS A 325 60.53 -25.48 -13.74
N THR A 326 60.93 -25.62 -12.46
CA THR A 326 62.34 -25.70 -11.97
C THR A 326 62.48 -25.29 -10.48
N THR A 327 63.11 -26.18 -9.69
CA THR A 327 64.10 -25.98 -8.58
C THR A 327 64.00 -24.72 -7.70
N SER A 328 64.08 -24.73 -6.35
CA SER A 328 64.95 -25.48 -5.43
C SER A 328 64.72 -25.02 -3.97
N THR A 329 64.92 -25.93 -2.99
CA THR A 329 65.53 -25.76 -1.63
C THR A 329 65.13 -24.56 -0.73
N SER A 330 64.98 -24.61 0.59
CA SER A 330 65.18 -25.59 1.67
C SER A 330 64.89 -24.88 3.02
N SER A 331 64.66 -25.66 4.08
CA SER A 331 64.95 -25.40 5.52
C SER A 331 63.77 -25.10 6.49
N LEU A 332 63.77 -25.88 7.58
CA LEU A 332 62.85 -25.96 8.73
C LEU A 332 63.45 -25.19 9.96
N PRO A 333 62.96 -25.34 11.23
CA PRO A 333 62.24 -24.34 12.05
C PRO A 333 63.08 -23.97 13.33
N PRO A 334 62.58 -23.43 14.49
CA PRO A 334 61.60 -24.05 15.41
C PRO A 334 60.69 -23.08 16.24
N SER A 335 59.75 -23.66 17.00
CA SER A 335 58.86 -23.12 18.06
C SER A 335 59.57 -23.01 19.45
N PRO A 336 58.91 -22.84 20.64
CA PRO A 336 57.65 -22.18 21.09
C PRO A 336 57.92 -21.21 22.30
N VAL A 337 56.88 -20.69 22.99
CA VAL A 337 56.72 -20.63 24.49
C VAL A 337 55.55 -19.69 24.88
N SER A 338 54.61 -20.22 25.67
CA SER A 338 53.65 -19.51 26.56
C SER A 338 54.15 -19.67 28.01
N PRO A 339 53.71 -18.87 29.02
CA PRO A 339 52.54 -19.29 29.84
C PRO A 339 51.77 -18.18 30.63
N SER A 340 50.56 -18.54 31.11
CA SER A 340 49.88 -18.29 32.43
C SER A 340 50.00 -16.95 33.19
N ALA A 341 49.16 -16.50 34.13
CA ALA A 341 47.79 -16.70 34.64
C ALA A 341 47.59 -15.68 35.82
N ILE A 342 46.33 -15.31 36.09
CA ILE A 342 45.63 -14.63 37.22
C ILE A 342 46.39 -14.43 38.58
N PRO A 343 46.07 -13.39 39.39
CA PRO A 343 45.12 -13.57 40.51
C PRO A 343 44.16 -12.40 40.83
N THR A 344 43.21 -12.74 41.70
CA THR A 344 42.03 -12.08 42.32
C THR A 344 42.32 -11.14 43.51
N GLU A 345 41.44 -10.15 43.76
CA GLU A 345 41.03 -9.55 45.07
C GLU A 345 39.89 -8.55 44.75
N VAL A 346 38.62 -8.66 45.17
CA VAL A 346 37.94 -8.55 46.49
C VAL A 346 38.22 -7.24 47.25
N ASP A 347 37.26 -6.30 47.20
CA ASP A 347 36.72 -5.67 48.42
C ASP A 347 35.40 -4.93 48.17
N SER A 348 34.45 -5.19 49.07
CA SER A 348 33.15 -4.53 49.21
C SER A 348 33.16 -3.73 50.51
N PHE A 349 32.71 -2.47 50.55
CA PHE A 349 32.02 -1.92 51.72
C PHE A 349 31.32 -0.58 51.45
N MET A 350 30.14 -0.47 52.07
CA MET A 350 29.33 0.71 52.43
C MET A 350 28.53 1.47 51.35
N THR A 351 27.22 1.21 51.35
CA THR A 351 26.21 2.25 51.13
C THR A 351 25.25 2.24 52.32
N VAL A 352 25.04 3.42 52.88
CA VAL A 352 24.12 3.76 53.96
C VAL A 352 22.89 4.40 53.32
N LEU A 353 21.72 4.04 53.86
CA LEU A 353 20.33 4.44 53.57
C LEU A 353 19.59 3.70 52.44
#